data_AF-A0A6C2UHU9-F1
#
_entry.id   AF-A0A6C2UHU9-F1
#
_cell.length_a   1.000
_cell.length_b   1.000
_cell.length_c   1.000
_cell.angle_alpha   90.00
_cell.angle_beta   90.00
_cell.angle_gamma   90.00
#
_symmetry.space_group_name_H-M   'P 1'
#
loop_
_entity.id
_entity.type
_entity.pdbx_description
1 polymer ?
#
loop_
_entity_poly.entity_id
_entity_poly.type
_entity_poly.pdbx_seq_one_letter_code
_entity_poly.pdbx_strand_id
1 'polypeptide(L)'
;MLAVFSGLGLFRNTVAAIAPAAKKLVERIPTVCAQAQIRKAAKKYLIVAGKLTPTVYTTVKNSGEMLSIRYLVDPRQRCGTEQKMWKDILDAFAKEPHIDLAYNNTRYYKGIENLKIERPNHE
;
A
#
# COMPACT_ATOMS: atom_id res chain seq x y z
N MET A 1 22.80 -3.61 -20.99
CA MET A 1 22.53 -2.18 -21.30
C MET A 1 22.16 -1.51 -19.99
N LEU A 2 22.95 -0.52 -19.57
CA LEU A 2 23.11 -0.08 -18.18
C LEU A 2 21.83 0.44 -17.53
N ALA A 3 21.53 -0.10 -16.35
CA ALA A 3 20.46 0.36 -15.48
C ALA A 3 20.90 1.64 -14.74
N VAL A 4 20.19 2.74 -15.00
CA VAL A 4 20.31 3.98 -14.24
C VAL A 4 19.60 3.77 -12.89
N PHE A 5 20.34 3.29 -11.90
CA PHE A 5 19.87 3.08 -10.51
C PHE A 5 20.43 4.14 -9.55
N SER A 6 20.40 5.42 -9.93
CA SER A 6 20.85 6.54 -9.08
C SER A 6 19.75 7.11 -8.16
N GLY A 7 18.63 6.40 -7.97
CA GLY A 7 17.54 6.78 -7.06
C GLY A 7 17.23 5.80 -5.93
N LEU A 8 17.84 4.61 -5.91
CA LEU A 8 17.43 3.52 -5.02
C LEU A 8 17.81 3.72 -3.54
N GLY A 9 18.67 4.69 -3.24
CA GLY A 9 19.16 4.96 -1.89
C GLY A 9 18.10 5.55 -0.95
N LEU A 10 17.25 6.46 -1.46
CA LEU A 10 16.16 7.03 -0.66
C LEU A 10 15.05 6.01 -0.37
N PHE A 11 14.68 5.21 -1.39
CA PHE A 11 13.59 4.24 -1.29
C PHE A 11 13.90 3.06 -0.33
N ARG A 12 15.16 2.60 -0.23
CA ARG A 12 15.51 1.53 0.73
C ARG A 12 15.30 1.96 2.19
N ASN A 13 15.56 3.23 2.51
CA ASN A 13 15.44 3.73 3.87
C ASN A 13 13.98 3.97 4.28
N THR A 14 13.12 4.42 3.35
CA THR A 14 11.69 4.62 3.62
C THR A 14 10.97 3.30 3.88
N VAL A 15 11.17 2.28 3.04
CA VAL A 15 10.56 0.95 3.25
C VAL A 15 11.01 0.34 4.58
N ALA A 16 12.30 0.45 4.90
CA ALA A 16 12.87 -0.11 6.12
C ALA A 16 12.28 0.54 7.39
N ALA A 17 11.95 1.83 7.35
CA ALA A 17 11.31 2.54 8.45
C ALA A 17 9.80 2.24 8.57
N ILE A 18 9.08 2.22 7.44
CA ILE A 18 7.61 2.19 7.43
C ILE A 18 7.06 0.78 7.56
N ALA A 19 7.66 -0.21 6.89
CA ALA A 19 7.18 -1.59 6.90
C ALA A 19 7.03 -2.20 8.32
N PRO A 20 7.99 -2.04 9.25
CA PRO A 20 7.83 -2.56 10.61
C PRO A 20 6.78 -1.78 11.42
N ALA A 21 6.66 -0.47 11.23
CA ALA A 21 5.64 0.34 11.89
C ALA A 21 4.24 -0.06 11.43
N ALA A 22 4.03 -0.19 10.11
CA ALA A 22 2.78 -0.66 9.53
C ALA A 22 2.44 -2.08 10.03
N LYS A 23 3.42 -3.01 10.05
CA LYS A 23 3.20 -4.37 10.56
C LYS A 23 2.74 -4.36 12.03
N LYS A 24 3.37 -3.55 12.88
CA LYS A 24 3.01 -3.41 14.30
C LYS A 24 1.59 -2.87 14.48
N LEU A 25 1.15 -1.94 13.63
CA LEU A 25 -0.22 -1.41 13.68
C LEU A 25 -1.25 -2.50 13.34
N VAL A 26 -0.99 -3.30 12.29
CA VAL A 26 -1.92 -4.34 11.86
C VAL A 26 -2.01 -5.48 12.88
N GLU A 27 -0.92 -5.81 13.57
CA GLU A 27 -0.91 -6.82 14.64
C GLU A 27 -1.76 -6.43 15.86
N ARG A 28 -2.05 -5.14 16.07
CA ARG A 28 -2.89 -4.66 17.18
C ARG A 28 -4.39 -4.85 16.93
N ILE A 29 -4.78 -5.20 15.70
CA ILE A 29 -6.18 -5.42 15.34
C ILE A 29 -6.65 -6.73 15.98
N PRO A 30 -7.77 -6.73 16.73
CA PRO A 30 -8.27 -7.94 17.38
C PRO A 30 -8.81 -8.94 16.35
N THR A 31 -7.95 -9.87 15.95
CA THR A 31 -8.28 -10.94 14.97
C THR A 31 -8.66 -12.26 15.64
N VAL A 32 -8.50 -12.37 16.96
CA VAL A 32 -8.61 -13.62 17.74
C VAL A 32 -9.98 -14.28 17.59
N CYS A 33 -11.06 -13.50 17.66
CA CYS A 33 -12.42 -14.02 17.52
C CYS A 33 -12.69 -14.58 16.11
N ALA A 34 -12.27 -13.86 15.07
CA ALA A 34 -12.41 -14.29 13.68
C ALA A 34 -11.53 -15.53 13.39
N GLN A 35 -10.32 -15.57 13.94
CA GLN A 35 -9.43 -16.71 13.77
C GLN A 35 -9.98 -17.98 14.44
N ALA A 36 -10.58 -17.85 15.63
CA ALA A 36 -11.23 -18.97 16.32
C ALA A 36 -12.44 -19.50 15.54
N GLN A 37 -13.25 -18.61 14.95
CA GLN A 37 -14.39 -18.99 14.10
C GLN A 37 -13.93 -19.76 12.86
N ILE A 38 -12.89 -19.28 12.16
CA ILE A 38 -12.34 -19.99 10.99
C ILE A 38 -11.79 -21.36 11.40
N ARG A 39 -11.08 -21.47 12.53
CA ARG A 39 -10.56 -22.76 13.02
C ARG A 39 -11.70 -23.73 13.37
N LYS A 40 -12.80 -23.26 13.94
CA LYS A 40 -13.98 -24.08 14.24
C LYS A 40 -14.66 -24.55 12.96
N ALA A 41 -14.81 -23.67 11.98
CA ALA A 41 -15.38 -24.00 10.66
C ALA A 41 -14.49 -24.98 9.89
N ALA A 42 -13.16 -24.80 9.92
CA ALA A 42 -12.20 -25.69 9.28
C ALA A 42 -12.36 -27.16 9.72
N LYS A 43 -12.56 -27.38 11.03
CA LYS A 43 -12.82 -28.72 11.58
C LYS A 43 -14.12 -29.34 11.07
N LYS A 44 -15.15 -28.53 10.83
CA LYS A 44 -16.50 -29.00 10.42
C LYS A 44 -16.63 -29.18 8.91
N TYR A 45 -15.98 -28.32 8.13
CA TYR A 45 -16.17 -28.20 6.69
C TYR A 45 -14.94 -28.62 5.88
N LEU A 46 -13.95 -29.27 6.49
CA LEU A 46 -12.69 -29.69 5.86
C LEU A 46 -11.98 -28.53 5.11
N ILE A 47 -12.16 -27.30 5.58
CA ILE A 47 -11.51 -26.13 4.98
C ILE A 47 -10.07 -26.12 5.46
N VAL A 48 -9.12 -26.20 4.54
CA VAL A 48 -7.69 -26.02 4.85
C VAL A 48 -7.44 -24.54 5.12
N ALA A 49 -7.40 -24.17 6.40
CA ALA A 49 -7.07 -22.81 6.80
C ALA A 49 -5.58 -22.54 6.53
N GLY A 50 -5.29 -21.65 5.57
CA GLY A 50 -3.94 -21.17 5.29
C GLY A 50 -3.39 -20.24 6.39
N LYS A 51 -2.35 -19.47 6.06
CA LYS A 51 -1.77 -18.48 7.00
C LYS A 51 -2.78 -17.35 7.25
N LEU A 52 -3.30 -17.28 8.47
CA LEU A 52 -4.25 -16.25 8.94
C LEU A 52 -3.55 -15.04 9.58
N THR A 53 -2.22 -15.01 9.55
CA THR A 53 -1.42 -13.92 10.10
C THR A 53 -1.55 -12.66 9.23
N PRO A 54 -1.74 -11.49 9.83
CA PRO A 54 -1.72 -10.24 9.07
C PRO A 54 -0.37 -10.07 8.36
N THR A 55 -0.39 -9.51 7.14
CA THR A 55 0.80 -9.32 6.31
C THR A 55 0.70 -8.00 5.55
N VAL A 56 1.81 -7.29 5.44
CA VAL A 56 1.94 -6.07 4.64
C VAL A 56 2.80 -6.39 3.42
N TYR A 57 2.29 -6.07 2.23
CA TYR A 57 3.01 -6.17 0.97
C TYR A 57 3.43 -4.78 0.51
N THR A 58 4.68 -4.65 0.05
CA THR A 58 5.20 -3.40 -0.50
C THR A 58 5.46 -3.59 -1.99
N THR A 59 4.94 -2.68 -2.81
CA THR A 59 5.17 -2.66 -4.26
C THR A 59 5.53 -1.25 -4.71
N VAL A 60 6.43 -1.13 -5.67
CA VAL A 60 6.82 0.17 -6.23
C VAL A 60 5.87 0.52 -7.39
N LYS A 61 5.41 1.77 -7.44
CA LYS A 61 4.59 2.37 -8.50
C LYS A 61 5.28 3.63 -9.05
N ASN A 62 4.79 4.13 -10.17
CA ASN A 62 5.39 5.28 -10.86
C ASN A 62 5.52 6.54 -9.99
N SER A 63 4.55 6.75 -9.08
CA SER A 63 4.48 7.94 -8.24
C SER A 63 4.94 7.70 -6.79
N GLY A 64 5.29 6.48 -6.40
CA GLY A 64 5.72 6.18 -5.04
C GLY A 64 5.62 4.69 -4.66
N GLU A 65 5.64 4.44 -3.36
CA GLU A 65 5.51 3.10 -2.79
C GLU A 65 4.06 2.81 -2.40
N MET A 66 3.57 1.64 -2.78
CA MET A 66 2.22 1.17 -2.45
C MET A 66 2.30 0.05 -1.42
N LEU A 67 1.65 0.28 -0.27
CA LEU A 67 1.50 -0.68 0.80
C LEU A 67 0.11 -1.33 0.73
N SER A 68 0.08 -2.65 0.61
CA SER A 68 -1.15 -3.45 0.63
C SER A 68 -1.20 -4.28 1.90
N ILE A 69 -2.23 -4.08 2.72
CA ILE A 69 -2.38 -4.77 4.00
C ILE A 69 -3.41 -5.89 3.86
N ARG A 70 -3.04 -7.09 4.29
CA ARG A 70 -3.94 -8.24 4.44
C ARG A 70 -4.10 -8.56 5.92
N TYR A 71 -5.33 -8.59 6.40
CA TYR A 71 -5.65 -8.98 7.78
C TYR A 71 -7.01 -9.70 7.85
N LEU A 72 -7.26 -10.36 8.97
CA LEU A 72 -8.51 -11.07 9.23
C LEU A 72 -9.40 -10.24 10.17
N VAL A 73 -10.68 -10.15 9.87
CA VAL A 73 -11.64 -9.37 10.68
C VAL A 73 -13.00 -10.07 10.71
N ASP A 74 -13.78 -9.81 11.76
CA ASP A 74 -15.20 -10.18 11.76
C ASP A 74 -15.93 -9.34 10.69
N PRO A 75 -16.73 -9.94 9.79
CA PRO A 75 -17.46 -9.22 8.75
C PRO A 75 -18.26 -8.01 9.27
N ARG A 76 -18.83 -8.11 10.48
CA ARG A 76 -19.63 -7.03 11.08
C ARG A 76 -18.79 -5.84 11.53
N GLN A 77 -17.50 -6.03 11.75
CA GLN A 77 -16.58 -4.97 12.21
C GLN A 77 -15.65 -4.47 11.10
N ARG A 78 -15.83 -4.93 9.85
CA ARG A 78 -14.95 -4.59 8.72
C ARG A 78 -14.74 -3.08 8.60
N CYS A 79 -15.82 -2.29 8.49
CA CYS A 79 -15.75 -0.84 8.30
C CYS A 79 -15.10 -0.12 9.49
N GLY A 80 -15.51 -0.45 10.73
CA GLY A 80 -14.95 0.19 11.92
C GLY A 80 -13.47 -0.13 12.13
N THR A 81 -13.06 -1.35 11.80
CA THR A 81 -11.65 -1.76 11.88
C THR A 81 -10.81 -1.08 10.79
N GLU A 82 -11.35 -0.98 9.58
CA GLU A 82 -10.71 -0.27 8.47
C GLU A 82 -10.51 1.22 8.78
N GLN A 83 -11.53 1.89 9.30
CA GLN A 83 -11.42 3.30 9.70
C GLN A 83 -10.38 3.51 10.80
N LYS A 84 -10.38 2.65 11.82
CA LYS A 84 -9.38 2.71 12.90
C LYS A 84 -7.97 2.50 12.37
N MET A 85 -7.79 1.51 11.48
CA MET A 85 -6.51 1.23 10.86
C MET A 85 -6.01 2.43 10.04
N TRP A 86 -6.87 3.04 9.23
CA TRP A 86 -6.51 4.24 8.46
C TRP A 86 -6.11 5.41 9.36
N LYS A 87 -6.87 5.65 10.44
CA LYS A 87 -6.54 6.71 11.39
C LYS A 87 -5.17 6.47 12.02
N ASP A 88 -4.92 5.27 12.52
CA ASP A 88 -3.64 4.93 13.16
C ASP A 88 -2.46 5.06 12.18
N ILE A 89 -2.68 4.71 10.90
CA ILE A 89 -1.68 4.84 9.84
C ILE A 89 -1.40 6.31 9.53
N LEU A 90 -2.44 7.13 9.35
CA LEU A 90 -2.29 8.56 9.07
C LEU A 90 -1.63 9.30 10.24
N ASP A 91 -2.01 8.98 11.48
CA ASP A 91 -1.41 9.53 12.70
C ASP A 91 0.06 9.14 12.84
N ALA A 92 0.46 7.96 12.34
CA ALA A 92 1.85 7.53 12.30
C ALA A 92 2.64 8.26 11.22
N PHE A 93 2.08 8.40 10.00
CA PHE A 93 2.72 9.14 8.92
C PHE A 93 2.88 10.63 9.25
N ALA A 94 1.91 11.24 9.93
CA ALA A 94 2.00 12.64 10.35
C ALA A 94 3.16 12.93 11.33
N LYS A 95 3.71 11.91 12.00
CA LYS A 95 4.86 12.05 12.90
C LYS A 95 6.20 12.04 12.17
N GLU A 96 6.23 11.56 10.93
CA GLU A 96 7.44 11.40 10.15
C GLU A 96 7.56 12.54 9.13
N PRO A 97 8.40 13.56 9.37
CA PRO A 97 8.46 14.77 8.54
C PRO A 97 9.08 14.56 7.15
N HIS A 98 9.64 13.38 6.90
CA HIS A 98 10.31 13.02 5.65
C HIS A 98 9.48 12.09 4.76
N ILE A 99 8.23 11.80 5.14
CA ILE A 99 7.35 10.91 4.39
C ILE A 99 6.11 11.67 3.97
N ASP A 100 5.96 11.85 2.67
CA ASP A 100 4.76 12.42 2.06
C ASP A 100 3.92 11.35 1.36
N LEU A 101 2.60 11.56 1.35
CA LEU A 101 1.68 10.70 0.61
C LEU A 101 1.86 10.94 -0.90
N ALA A 102 2.07 9.85 -1.63
CA ALA A 102 2.22 9.90 -3.07
C ALA A 102 0.93 10.41 -3.73
N TYR A 103 1.06 11.51 -4.48
CA TYR A 103 0.03 12.01 -5.38
C TYR A 103 0.39 11.65 -6.82
N ASN A 104 -0.61 11.47 -7.68
CA ASN A 104 -0.36 11.19 -9.10
C ASN A 104 0.37 12.38 -9.73
N ASN A 105 1.56 12.13 -10.29
CA ASN A 105 2.37 13.16 -10.92
C ASN A 105 2.58 12.85 -12.41
N THR A 106 2.27 13.84 -13.25
CA THR A 106 2.55 13.79 -14.68
C THR A 106 3.75 14.67 -14.97
N ARG A 107 4.82 14.10 -15.54
CA ARG A 107 5.97 14.87 -16.01
C ARG A 107 5.68 15.40 -17.41
N TYR A 108 5.58 16.72 -17.55
CA TYR A 108 5.53 17.39 -18.85
C TYR A 108 6.95 17.69 -19.31
N TYR A 109 7.33 17.21 -20.48
CA TYR A 109 8.58 17.58 -21.14
C TYR A 109 8.28 18.70 -22.12
N LYS A 110 8.83 19.90 -21.90
CA LYS A 110 8.80 20.95 -22.92
C LYS A 110 9.87 20.64 -23.96
N GLY A 111 9.46 20.10 -25.09
CA GLY A 111 10.31 20.03 -26.29
C GLY A 111 10.61 21.43 -26.81
N ILE A 112 11.76 21.61 -27.45
CA ILE A 112 12.11 22.85 -28.15
C ILE A 112 11.07 23.04 -29.27
N GLU A 113 10.27 24.11 -29.20
CA GLU A 113 9.18 24.43 -30.14
C GLU A 113 9.73 24.64 -31.56
N ASN A 114 9.69 23.60 -32.41
CA ASN A 114 9.95 23.71 -33.86
C ASN A 114 9.19 22.63 -34.66
N LEU A 115 7.95 22.31 -34.30
CA LEU A 115 7.06 21.58 -35.22
C LEU A 115 5.80 22.41 -35.50
N LYS A 116 5.78 23.05 -36.67
CA LYS A 116 4.55 23.52 -37.30
C LYS A 116 3.74 22.28 -37.67
N ILE A 117 2.73 21.95 -36.88
CA ILE A 117 1.73 20.95 -37.25
C ILE A 117 0.70 21.68 -38.09
N GLU A 118 0.88 21.69 -39.41
CA GLU A 118 -0.20 22.06 -40.33
C GLU A 118 -1.32 21.03 -40.15
N ARG A 119 -2.49 21.49 -39.70
CA ARG A 119 -3.68 20.65 -39.67
C ARG A 119 -4.16 20.52 -41.12
N PRO A 120 -4.34 19.30 -41.66
CA PRO A 120 -4.90 19.17 -43.00
C PRO A 120 -6.34 19.67 -42.97
N ASN A 121 -6.67 20.56 -43.90
CA ASN A 121 -8.01 21.11 -44.08
C ASN A 121 -9.00 19.94 -44.32
N HIS A 122 -10.10 19.93 -43.57
CA HIS A 122 -11.23 19.06 -43.86
C HIS A 122 -12.17 19.87 -44.75
N GLU A 123 -12.24 19.50 -46.04
CA GLU A 123 -13.29 19.92 -46.98
C GLU A 123 -14.58 19.13 -46.72
#